data_AF-A0AAU9U0B3-F1
#
_entry.id   AF-A0AAU9U0B3-F1
#
_cell.length_a   1.000
_cell.length_b   1.000
_cell.length_c   1.000
_cell.angle_alpha   90.00
_cell.angle_beta   90.00
_cell.angle_gamma   90.00
#
_symmetry.space_group_name_H-M   'P 1'
#
loop_
_entity.id
_entity.type
_entity.pdbx_description
1 polymer ?
#
loop_
_entity_poly.entity_id
_entity_poly.type
_entity_poly.pdbx_seq_one_letter_code
_entity_poly.pdbx_strand_id
1 'polypeptide(L)'
;MHSYLEVDNMLKRFWELEAEPPVTRKMLTDDEIKCEKLFKDTTKRNGDGRFIVRLPFRMANPDCMRGEFRKIAEKRLRNLEFKLQRNIKLKEDYTQVIREYLNLNHMVKVTDKDKFKKTAIYLPHHAVVREDKDTTKV
;
A
#
# COMPACT_ATOMS: atom_id res chain seq x y z
N MET A 1 -7.65 -5.07 55.03
CA MET A 1 -8.78 -4.28 54.47
C MET A 1 -8.36 -3.40 53.27
N HIS A 2 -7.07 -3.16 53.01
CA HIS A 2 -6.62 -2.43 51.81
C HIS A 2 -6.56 -3.25 50.52
N SER A 3 -6.26 -4.56 50.58
CA SER A 3 -6.15 -5.41 49.38
C SER A 3 -7.51 -5.67 48.69
N TYR A 4 -8.61 -5.69 49.44
CA TYR A 4 -9.95 -5.91 48.89
C TYR A 4 -10.42 -4.74 48.02
N LEU A 5 -10.12 -3.50 48.43
CA LEU A 5 -10.44 -2.30 47.65
C LEU A 5 -9.65 -2.23 46.35
N GLU A 6 -8.44 -2.75 46.34
CA GLU A 6 -7.59 -2.81 45.14
C GLU A 6 -8.12 -3.85 44.13
N VAL A 7 -8.54 -5.02 44.62
CA VAL A 7 -9.14 -6.07 43.78
C VAL A 7 -10.48 -5.60 43.19
N ASP A 8 -11.36 -4.99 43.98
CA ASP A 8 -12.65 -4.47 43.49
C ASP A 8 -12.46 -3.40 42.43
N ASN A 9 -11.47 -2.51 42.60
CA ASN A 9 -11.18 -1.47 41.63
C ASN A 9 -10.56 -2.06 40.34
N MET A 10 -9.74 -3.11 40.47
CA MET A 10 -9.19 -3.83 39.32
C MET A 10 -10.27 -4.60 38.56
N LEU A 11 -11.20 -5.24 39.27
CA LEU A 11 -12.35 -5.93 38.69
C LEU A 11 -13.27 -4.94 37.97
N LYS A 12 -13.56 -3.80 38.60
CA LYS A 12 -14.36 -2.73 37.99
C LYS A 12 -13.72 -2.21 36.71
N ARG A 13 -12.41 -1.93 36.71
CA ARG A 13 -11.69 -1.50 35.51
C ARG A 13 -11.64 -2.57 34.43
N PHE A 14 -11.50 -3.84 34.80
CA PHE A 14 -11.57 -4.95 33.86
C PHE A 14 -12.94 -4.97 33.17
N TRP A 15 -14.02 -4.88 33.95
CA TRP A 15 -15.39 -4.87 33.43
C TRP A 15 -15.68 -3.61 32.58
N GLU A 16 -15.13 -2.45 32.93
CA GLU A 16 -15.25 -1.22 32.12
C GLU A 16 -14.49 -1.30 30.79
N LEU A 17 -13.39 -2.05 30.74
CA LEU A 17 -12.59 -2.25 29.51
C LEU A 17 -13.19 -3.33 28.60
N GLU A 18 -13.74 -4.40 29.19
CA GLU A 18 -14.37 -5.50 28.44
C GLU A 18 -15.82 -5.20 28.06
N ALA A 19 -16.51 -4.34 28.83
CA ALA A 19 -17.84 -3.90 28.49
C ALA A 19 -17.83 -3.26 27.10
N GLU A 20 -18.78 -3.68 26.26
CA GLU A 20 -19.05 -2.95 25.04
C GLU A 20 -19.30 -1.48 25.40
N PRO A 21 -18.64 -0.52 24.72
CA PRO A 21 -18.88 0.88 24.99
C PRO A 21 -20.39 1.12 24.94
N PRO A 22 -20.95 1.88 25.90
CA PRO A 22 -22.39 2.10 25.97
C PRO A 22 -22.90 2.52 24.59
N VAL A 23 -24.06 1.98 24.19
CA VAL A 23 -24.76 2.25 22.91
C VAL A 23 -25.27 3.70 22.84
N THR A 24 -24.44 4.66 23.25
CA THR A 24 -24.47 5.98 22.67
C THR A 24 -24.03 5.76 21.23
N ARG A 25 -24.98 5.80 20.29
CA ARG A 25 -24.65 6.04 18.88
C ARG A 25 -23.86 7.33 18.87
N LYS A 26 -22.52 7.24 18.87
CA LYS A 26 -21.69 8.38 18.52
C LYS A 26 -22.24 8.86 17.19
N MET A 27 -22.69 10.11 17.14
CA MET A 27 -23.07 10.72 15.87
C MET A 27 -21.80 10.77 15.06
N LEU A 28 -21.68 9.81 14.13
CA LEU A 28 -20.54 9.74 13.24
C LEU A 28 -20.53 11.03 12.43
N THR A 29 -19.35 11.62 12.29
CA THR A 29 -19.11 12.67 11.32
C THR A 29 -19.38 12.15 9.91
N ASP A 30 -19.67 13.04 8.97
CA ASP A 30 -19.86 12.65 7.56
C ASP A 30 -18.65 11.89 7.00
N ASP A 31 -17.44 12.22 7.45
CA ASP A 31 -16.22 11.54 7.03
C ASP A 31 -16.11 10.13 7.62
N GLU A 32 -16.52 9.91 8.87
CA GLU A 32 -16.59 8.57 9.48
C GLU A 32 -17.63 7.68 8.79
N ILE A 33 -18.81 8.24 8.47
CA ILE A 33 -19.86 7.52 7.72
C ILE A 33 -19.34 7.09 6.34
N LYS A 34 -18.65 7.98 5.63
CA LYS A 34 -18.05 7.67 4.32
C LYS A 34 -16.97 6.60 4.44
N CYS A 35 -16.11 6.66 5.46
CA CYS A 35 -15.07 5.68 5.71
C CYS A 35 -15.65 4.29 6.01
N GLU A 36 -16.67 4.20 6.87
CA GLU A 36 -17.32 2.94 7.22
C GLU A 36 -17.99 2.32 5.98
N LYS A 37 -18.70 3.14 5.20
CA LYS A 37 -19.31 2.70 3.94
C LYS A 37 -18.26 2.19 2.96
N LEU A 38 -17.18 2.93 2.76
CA LEU A 38 -16.08 2.51 1.87
C LEU A 38 -15.46 1.19 2.32
N PHE A 39 -15.22 1.03 3.63
CA PHE A 39 -14.67 -0.20 4.18
C PHE A 39 -15.59 -1.38 3.90
N LYS A 40 -16.89 -1.26 4.22
CA LYS A 40 -17.91 -2.29 3.96
C LYS A 40 -18.02 -2.65 2.49
N ASP A 41 -18.02 -1.67 1.61
CA ASP A 41 -18.22 -1.86 0.17
C ASP A 41 -17.01 -2.47 -0.54
N THR A 42 -15.79 -2.23 -0.03
CA THR A 42 -14.56 -2.51 -0.78
C THR A 42 -13.59 -3.46 -0.09
N THR A 43 -13.78 -3.73 1.21
CA THR A 43 -12.95 -4.67 1.94
C THR A 43 -13.59 -6.05 1.89
N LYS A 44 -12.85 -7.03 1.36
CA LYS A 44 -13.29 -8.42 1.31
C LYS A 44 -12.18 -9.35 1.73
N ARG A 45 -12.54 -10.58 2.11
CA ARG A 45 -11.57 -11.64 2.39
C ARG A 45 -11.44 -12.55 1.17
N ASN A 46 -10.23 -12.87 0.76
CA ASN A 46 -10.00 -13.85 -0.31
C ASN A 46 -10.13 -15.28 0.24
N GLY A 47 -10.05 -16.28 -0.65
CA GLY A 47 -10.15 -17.71 -0.27
C GLY A 47 -9.07 -18.16 0.73
N ASP A 48 -7.92 -17.49 0.77
CA ASP A 48 -6.82 -17.77 1.70
C ASP A 48 -6.94 -17.03 3.04
N GLY A 49 -8.05 -16.33 3.27
CA GLY A 49 -8.25 -15.58 4.50
C GLY A 49 -7.52 -14.23 4.57
N ARG A 50 -6.96 -13.71 3.47
CA ARG A 50 -6.32 -12.38 3.41
C ARG A 50 -7.34 -11.29 3.10
N PHE A 51 -7.17 -10.13 3.71
CA PHE A 51 -7.97 -8.95 3.39
C PHE A 51 -7.50 -8.32 2.09
N ILE A 52 -8.45 -8.09 1.18
CA ILE A 52 -8.31 -7.26 0.00
C ILE A 52 -9.01 -5.95 0.33
N VAL A 53 -8.23 -4.88 0.48
CA VAL A 53 -8.71 -3.53 0.81
C VAL A 53 -8.48 -2.59 -0.36
N ARG A 54 -9.40 -1.65 -0.58
CA ARG A 54 -9.18 -0.54 -1.52
C ARG A 54 -8.52 0.61 -0.76
N LEU A 55 -7.53 1.26 -1.41
CA LEU A 55 -6.92 2.47 -0.85
C LEU A 55 -7.98 3.57 -0.67
N PRO A 56 -8.18 4.09 0.55
CA PRO A 56 -9.14 5.16 0.81
C PRO A 56 -8.57 6.50 0.36
N PHE A 57 -9.35 7.24 -0.42
CA PHE A 57 -9.04 8.63 -0.77
C PHE A 57 -10.11 9.54 -0.17
N ARG A 58 -9.68 10.65 0.42
CA ARG A 58 -10.60 11.65 1.00
C ARG A 58 -11.50 12.29 -0.05
N MET A 59 -10.99 12.47 -1.27
CA MET A 59 -11.72 13.00 -2.41
C MET A 59 -11.82 11.95 -3.51
N ALA A 60 -12.92 11.96 -4.26
CA ALA A 60 -13.14 11.04 -5.38
C ALA A 60 -12.06 11.17 -6.47
N ASN A 61 -11.55 12.39 -6.69
CA ASN A 61 -10.47 12.70 -7.61
C ASN A 61 -9.33 13.38 -6.84
N PRO A 62 -8.44 12.60 -6.19
CA PRO A 62 -7.33 13.17 -5.43
C PRO A 62 -6.34 13.85 -6.38
N ASP A 63 -5.68 14.92 -5.93
CA ASP A 63 -4.74 15.67 -6.77
C ASP A 63 -3.54 14.83 -7.23
N CYS A 64 -3.19 13.76 -6.51
CA CYS A 64 -2.16 12.82 -6.93
C CYS A 64 -2.51 12.06 -8.23
N MET A 65 -3.77 12.12 -8.69
CA MET A 65 -4.19 11.58 -9.99
C MET A 65 -3.99 12.59 -11.13
N ARG A 66 -3.63 13.85 -10.81
CA ARG A 66 -3.41 14.92 -11.76
C ARG A 66 -1.90 15.10 -11.96
N GLY A 67 -1.42 14.94 -13.19
CA GLY A 67 -0.03 15.22 -13.53
C GLY A 67 0.48 14.50 -14.76
N GLU A 68 1.56 15.03 -15.33
CA GLU A 68 2.28 14.45 -16.48
C GLU A 68 3.20 13.30 -16.04
N PHE A 69 2.69 12.37 -15.23
CA PHE A 69 3.46 11.27 -14.63
C PHE A 69 4.19 10.42 -15.68
N ARG A 70 3.56 10.22 -16.84
CA ARG A 70 4.14 9.50 -17.97
C ARG A 70 5.44 10.14 -18.45
N LYS A 71 5.44 11.45 -18.71
CA LYS A 71 6.63 12.16 -19.18
C LYS A 71 7.78 12.05 -18.18
N ILE A 72 7.46 12.15 -16.88
CA ILE A 72 8.45 12.01 -15.80
C ILE A 72 9.01 10.59 -15.77
N ALA A 73 8.15 9.57 -15.82
CA ALA A 73 8.55 8.17 -15.81
C ALA A 73 9.39 7.81 -17.04
N GLU A 74 9.01 8.25 -18.24
CA GLU A 74 9.76 8.03 -19.48
C GLU A 74 11.15 8.69 -19.43
N LYS A 75 11.25 9.92 -18.92
CA LYS A 75 12.55 10.59 -18.73
C LYS A 75 13.45 9.82 -17.76
N ARG A 76 12.89 9.33 -16.65
CA ARG A 76 13.64 8.54 -15.66
C ARG A 76 14.04 7.17 -16.20
N LEU A 77 13.19 6.53 -16.99
CA LEU A 77 13.50 5.27 -17.67
C LEU A 77 14.70 5.43 -18.61
N ARG A 78 14.72 6.46 -19.46
CA ARG A 78 15.86 6.73 -20.36
C ARG A 78 17.17 6.89 -19.58
N ASN A 79 17.14 7.63 -18.47
CA ASN A 79 18.32 7.80 -17.62
C ASN A 79 18.78 6.47 -16.99
N LEU A 80 17.84 5.62 -16.58
CA LEU A 80 18.14 4.28 -16.09
C LEU A 80 18.77 3.44 -17.20
N GLU A 81 18.22 3.42 -18.41
CA GLU A 81 18.77 2.69 -19.55
C GLU A 81 20.22 3.11 -19.84
N PHE A 82 20.51 4.41 -19.86
CA PHE A 82 21.89 4.90 -20.00
C PHE A 82 22.81 4.41 -18.87
N LYS A 83 22.34 4.38 -17.62
CA LYS A 83 23.12 3.87 -16.48
C LYS A 83 23.39 2.37 -16.63
N LEU A 84 22.39 1.59 -17.04
CA LEU A 84 22.53 0.15 -17.26
C LEU A 84 23.45 -0.17 -18.44
N GLN A 85 23.45 0.65 -19.49
CA GLN A 85 24.37 0.48 -20.61
C GLN A 85 25.84 0.69 -20.20
N ARG A 86 26.10 1.63 -19.28
CA ARG A 86 27.46 1.93 -18.79
C ARG A 86 27.95 0.97 -17.71
N ASN A 87 27.05 0.27 -17.01
CA ASN A 87 27.40 -0.66 -15.94
C ASN A 87 26.72 -2.01 -16.18
N ILE A 88 27.50 -2.94 -16.75
CA ILE A 88 27.03 -4.28 -17.15
C ILE A 88 26.52 -5.08 -15.94
N LYS A 89 27.27 -5.05 -14.83
CA LYS A 89 26.88 -5.78 -13.60
C LYS A 89 25.52 -5.30 -13.08
N LEU A 90 25.34 -3.98 -12.97
CA LEU A 90 24.06 -3.40 -12.55
C LEU A 90 22.91 -3.78 -13.49
N LYS A 91 23.17 -3.89 -14.80
CA LYS A 91 22.17 -4.32 -15.78
C LYS A 91 21.75 -5.77 -15.58
N GLU A 92 22.70 -6.66 -15.31
CA GLU A 92 22.42 -8.07 -15.03
C GLU A 92 21.57 -8.20 -13.77
N ASP A 93 21.99 -7.60 -12.67
CA ASP A 93 21.28 -7.62 -11.38
C ASP A 93 19.87 -7.05 -11.52
N TYR A 94 19.74 -5.87 -12.14
CA TYR A 94 18.44 -5.24 -12.38
C TYR A 94 17.53 -6.12 -13.24
N THR A 95 18.06 -6.74 -14.30
CA THR A 95 17.28 -7.61 -15.18
C THR A 95 16.80 -8.86 -14.45
N GLN A 96 17.62 -9.39 -13.54
CA GLN A 96 17.25 -10.54 -12.71
C GLN A 96 16.07 -10.20 -11.78
N VAL A 97 16.11 -9.06 -11.10
CA VAL A 97 14.99 -8.59 -10.25
C VAL A 97 13.70 -8.44 -11.06
N ILE A 98 13.79 -7.83 -12.26
CA ILE A 98 12.63 -7.69 -13.15
C ILE A 98 12.09 -9.07 -13.57
N ARG A 99 12.95 -10.04 -13.88
CA ARG A 99 12.48 -11.40 -14.22
C ARG A 99 11.82 -12.09 -13.03
N GLU A 100 12.38 -11.93 -11.83
CA GLU A 100 11.80 -12.49 -10.61
C GLU A 100 10.40 -11.91 -10.36
N TYR A 101 10.21 -10.59 -10.49
CA TYR A 101 8.90 -9.96 -10.36
C TYR A 101 7.87 -10.50 -11.37
N LEU A 102 8.29 -10.83 -12.60
CA LEU A 102 7.41 -11.49 -13.58
C LEU A 102 7.07 -12.92 -13.14
N ASN A 103 8.06 -13.68 -12.70
CA ASN A 103 7.89 -15.08 -12.30
C ASN A 103 7.01 -15.23 -11.04
N LEU A 104 7.15 -14.31 -10.10
CA LEU A 104 6.30 -14.21 -8.90
C LEU A 104 4.92 -13.61 -9.19
N ASN A 105 4.65 -13.27 -10.46
CA ASN A 105 3.40 -12.64 -10.90
C ASN A 105 3.10 -11.31 -10.16
N HIS A 106 4.15 -10.64 -9.68
CA HIS A 106 4.10 -9.31 -9.06
C HIS A 106 3.97 -8.19 -10.09
N MET A 107 4.32 -8.47 -11.36
CA MET A 107 4.02 -7.58 -12.48
C MET A 107 3.64 -8.36 -13.74
N VAL A 108 2.93 -7.68 -14.63
CA VAL A 108 2.50 -8.23 -15.92
C VAL A 108 2.76 -7.22 -17.04
N LYS A 109 2.93 -7.74 -18.25
CA LYS A 109 3.09 -6.87 -19.42
C LYS A 109 1.77 -6.15 -19.71
N VAL A 110 1.84 -4.82 -19.85
CA VAL A 110 0.68 -3.98 -20.15
C VAL A 110 0.14 -4.29 -21.55
N THR A 111 -1.18 -4.48 -21.67
CA THR A 111 -1.85 -4.73 -22.95
C THR A 111 -2.10 -3.42 -23.71
N ASP A 112 -2.31 -3.49 -25.03
CA ASP A 112 -2.61 -2.29 -25.83
C ASP A 112 -3.91 -1.60 -25.41
N LYS A 113 -4.87 -2.36 -24.85
CA LYS A 113 -6.10 -1.81 -24.27
C LYS A 113 -5.83 -0.95 -23.03
N ASP A 114 -4.80 -1.28 -22.27
CA ASP A 114 -4.44 -0.58 -21.03
C ASP A 114 -3.55 0.64 -21.27
N LYS A 115 -2.77 0.66 -22.36
CA LYS A 115 -1.81 1.74 -22.68
C LYS A 115 -2.44 3.14 -22.75
N PHE A 116 -3.69 3.22 -23.18
CA PHE A 116 -4.40 4.49 -23.39
C PHE A 116 -5.47 4.78 -22.33
N LYS A 117 -5.50 4.03 -21.22
CA LYS A 117 -6.39 4.35 -20.11
C LYS A 117 -6.01 5.72 -19.54
N LYS A 118 -6.97 6.66 -19.58
CA LYS A 118 -6.81 8.01 -19.01
C LYS A 118 -6.52 7.99 -17.50
N THR A 119 -6.82 6.88 -16.83
CA THR A 119 -6.58 6.67 -15.39
C THR A 119 -5.25 5.98 -15.09
N ALA A 120 -4.41 5.71 -16.09
CA ALA A 120 -3.13 5.05 -15.88
C ALA A 120 -2.14 6.00 -15.18
N ILE A 121 -1.56 5.55 -14.07
CA ILE A 121 -0.50 6.25 -13.35
C ILE A 121 0.83 5.58 -13.68
N TYR A 122 1.82 6.38 -14.07
CA TYR A 122 3.15 5.91 -14.42
C TYR A 122 4.13 6.27 -13.30
N LEU A 123 4.70 5.26 -12.65
CA LEU A 123 5.67 5.46 -11.58
C LEU A 123 7.09 5.31 -12.11
N PRO A 124 8.02 6.23 -11.80
CA PRO A 124 9.42 6.05 -12.12
C PRO A 124 9.99 4.88 -11.33
N HIS A 125 10.56 3.90 -12.03
CA HIS A 125 11.33 2.84 -11.39
C HIS A 125 12.81 3.20 -11.35
N HIS A 126 13.51 2.83 -10.28
CA HIS A 126 14.96 3.03 -10.15
C HIS A 126 15.58 1.83 -9.45
N ALA A 127 16.77 1.44 -9.88
CA ALA A 127 17.56 0.43 -9.20
C ALA A 127 18.10 1.03 -7.88
N VAL A 128 17.76 0.41 -6.74
CA VAL A 128 18.28 0.79 -5.42
C VAL A 128 19.47 -0.10 -5.12
N VAL A 129 20.69 0.44 -5.22
CA VAL A 129 21.90 -0.33 -4.93
C VAL A 129 22.24 -0.19 -3.45
N ARG A 130 22.34 -1.31 -2.74
CA ARG A 130 22.76 -1.40 -1.34
C ARG A 130 24.00 -2.28 -1.23
N GLU A 131 25.16 -1.64 -1.30
CA GLU A 131 26.45 -2.33 -1.20
C GLU A 131 26.73 -2.90 0.20
N ASP A 132 25.98 -2.41 1.20
CA ASP A 132 25.98 -2.81 2.60
C ASP A 132 25.26 -4.15 2.86
N LYS A 133 24.57 -4.72 1.87
CA LYS A 133 23.86 -6.00 1.99
C LYS A 133 24.54 -7.13 1.23
N ASP A 134 24.72 -8.27 1.90
CA ASP A 134 25.38 -9.44 1.31
C ASP A 134 24.49 -10.25 0.37
N THR A 135 23.18 -10.34 0.62
CA THR A 135 22.29 -11.25 -0.13
C THR A 135 21.65 -10.61 -1.36
N THR A 136 21.46 -9.29 -1.38
CA THR A 136 20.78 -8.59 -2.48
C THR A 136 21.29 -7.15 -2.53
N LYS A 137 22.22 -6.90 -3.44
CA LYS A 137 22.85 -5.58 -3.61
C LYS A 137 22.02 -4.64 -4.48
N VAL A 138 20.98 -5.13 -5.16
CA VAL A 138 20.04 -4.38 -6.01
C VAL A 138 18.66 -4.99 -5.93
#